data_AF-A0A849DQQ0-F1
#
_entry.id   AF-A0A849DQQ0-F1
#
_cell.length_a   1.000
_cell.length_b   1.000
_cell.length_c   1.000
_cell.angle_alpha   90.00
_cell.angle_beta   90.00
_cell.angle_gamma   90.00
#
_symmetry.space_group_name_H-M   'P 1'
#
loop_
_entity.id
_entity.type
_entity.pdbx_description
1 polymer ?
#
loop_
_entity_poly.entity_id
_entity_poly.type
_entity_poly.pdbx_seq_one_letter_code
_entity_poly.pdbx_strand_id
1 'polypeptide(L)'
;MAAGLDPSGRLPSVFTVSGTSSFSEFLNIAAPHLLPGQRPLPAGAAGELAPHATTVVAIVADGGVVLAGDRRATMGNFIASRDIEKVYAADASSLVGIAGTAGVGIELIRLFQVELEHYEKIEGTVLSLDGKANRLAAMIRGNLPMALQGLSVVPLFVGYDPDATDPARVARIFSFDLTGGRYEETAYDAIGSGSLFAKAALKKRYRQGITVDDAVRLAVEALYDAADDDTATGGPDLIRRLFPVVMTATAEGARRLTDAETGAIAESVVHARQERPGG
;
A
#
# COMPACT_ATOMS: atom_id res chain seq x y z
N MET A 1 -24.69 -15.44 14.74
CA MET A 1 -25.65 -16.21 13.92
C MET A 1 -26.24 -15.24 12.92
N ALA A 2 -26.12 -15.52 11.62
CA ALA A 2 -26.54 -14.62 10.56
C ALA A 2 -28.08 -14.46 10.58
N ALA A 3 -28.56 -13.33 11.09
CA ALA A 3 -29.93 -12.90 10.89
C ALA A 3 -30.06 -12.45 9.43
N GLY A 4 -30.65 -13.28 8.56
CA GLY A 4 -30.82 -12.90 7.16
C GLY A 4 -31.18 -14.00 6.16
N LEU A 5 -31.21 -15.28 6.56
CA LEU A 5 -31.76 -16.30 5.68
C LEU A 5 -33.30 -16.23 5.73
N ASP A 6 -33.90 -15.97 4.58
CA ASP A 6 -35.35 -16.09 4.37
C ASP A 6 -35.80 -17.47 4.86
N PRO A 7 -36.88 -17.59 5.67
CA PRO A 7 -37.43 -18.88 6.07
C PRO A 7 -37.78 -19.80 4.89
N SER A 8 -37.90 -19.28 3.66
CA SER A 8 -38.05 -20.08 2.44
C SER A 8 -36.79 -20.83 1.99
N GLY A 9 -35.63 -20.57 2.62
CA GLY A 9 -34.33 -21.12 2.21
C GLY A 9 -33.77 -20.50 0.93
N ARG A 10 -34.44 -19.50 0.35
CA ARG A 10 -33.97 -18.77 -0.82
C ARG A 10 -32.93 -17.73 -0.40
N LEU A 11 -31.90 -17.57 -1.24
CA LEU A 11 -30.99 -16.45 -1.10
C LEU A 11 -31.76 -15.14 -1.32
N PRO A 12 -31.53 -14.10 -0.50
CA PRO A 12 -32.09 -12.78 -0.74
C PRO A 12 -31.77 -12.28 -2.15
N SER A 13 -32.64 -11.46 -2.74
CA SER A 13 -32.51 -11.02 -4.14
C SER A 13 -31.18 -10.35 -4.46
N VAL A 14 -30.55 -9.69 -3.48
CA VAL A 14 -29.22 -9.08 -3.61
C VAL A 14 -28.12 -10.08 -4.02
N PHE A 15 -28.30 -11.38 -3.77
CA PHE A 15 -27.36 -12.44 -4.16
C PHE A 15 -27.69 -13.09 -5.51
N THR A 16 -28.85 -12.80 -6.10
CA THR A 16 -29.36 -13.46 -7.31
C THR A 16 -29.61 -12.50 -8.47
N VAL A 17 -29.66 -11.19 -8.20
CA VAL A 17 -29.70 -10.17 -9.24
C VAL A 17 -28.29 -10.03 -9.81
N SER A 18 -28.16 -9.94 -11.13
CA SER A 18 -26.95 -9.48 -11.80
C SER A 18 -26.69 -8.02 -11.40
N GLY A 19 -26.13 -7.84 -10.21
CA GLY A 19 -25.76 -6.55 -9.64
C GLY A 19 -24.47 -6.03 -10.27
N THR A 20 -23.95 -4.95 -9.71
CA THR A 20 -22.69 -4.36 -10.16
C THR A 20 -21.52 -5.31 -9.87
N SER A 21 -20.51 -5.33 -10.75
CA SER A 21 -19.26 -6.08 -10.52
C SER A 21 -18.36 -5.40 -9.49
N SER A 22 -18.95 -4.91 -8.40
CA SER A 22 -18.30 -4.23 -7.29
C SER A 22 -18.71 -4.86 -5.96
N PHE A 23 -17.76 -5.50 -5.30
CA PHE A 23 -17.99 -6.11 -3.99
C PHE A 23 -18.35 -5.07 -2.92
N SER A 24 -17.75 -3.89 -2.99
CA SER A 24 -18.00 -2.80 -2.04
C SER A 24 -19.40 -2.23 -2.18
N GLU A 25 -19.91 -2.13 -3.41
CA GLU A 25 -21.30 -1.73 -3.67
C GLU A 25 -22.29 -2.80 -3.20
N PHE A 26 -21.96 -4.08 -3.44
CA PHE A 26 -22.71 -5.20 -2.88
C PHE A 26 -22.77 -5.13 -1.35
N LEU A 27 -21.64 -4.90 -0.66
CA LEU A 27 -21.60 -4.73 0.80
C LEU A 27 -22.44 -3.54 1.27
N ASN A 28 -22.43 -2.43 0.53
CA ASN A 28 -23.23 -1.25 0.86
C ASN A 28 -24.75 -1.53 0.85
N ILE A 29 -25.19 -2.55 0.12
CA ILE A 29 -26.61 -2.97 0.08
C ILE A 29 -26.87 -4.10 1.09
N ALA A 30 -26.02 -5.13 1.09
CA ALA A 30 -26.26 -6.37 1.82
C ALA A 30 -25.79 -6.33 3.29
N ALA A 31 -24.68 -5.64 3.57
CA ALA A 31 -24.06 -5.61 4.90
C ALA A 31 -23.25 -4.32 5.14
N PRO A 32 -23.90 -3.13 5.23
CA PRO A 32 -23.19 -1.85 5.30
C PRO A 32 -22.20 -1.72 6.46
N HIS A 33 -22.48 -2.40 7.58
CA HIS A 33 -21.63 -2.40 8.79
C HIS A 33 -20.25 -3.05 8.60
N LEU A 34 -20.06 -3.81 7.51
CA LEU A 34 -18.76 -4.38 7.14
C LEU A 34 -17.86 -3.39 6.41
N LEU A 35 -18.41 -2.29 5.88
CA LEU A 35 -17.61 -1.23 5.26
C LEU A 35 -16.83 -0.46 6.34
N PRO A 36 -15.51 -0.24 6.16
CA PRO A 36 -14.70 0.46 7.15
C PRO A 36 -15.30 1.81 7.57
N GLY A 37 -15.67 2.65 6.59
CA GLY A 37 -16.19 4.00 6.80
C GLY A 37 -17.56 4.11 7.48
N GLN A 38 -18.29 3.01 7.66
CA GLN A 38 -19.65 3.00 8.22
C GLN A 38 -19.71 2.54 9.69
N ARG A 39 -18.57 2.25 10.32
CA ARG A 39 -18.55 1.81 11.72
C ARG A 39 -18.72 3.01 12.66
N PRO A 40 -19.61 2.92 13.67
CA PRO A 40 -19.75 3.98 14.66
C PRO A 40 -18.47 4.08 15.49
N LEU A 41 -17.90 5.27 15.56
CA LEU A 41 -16.71 5.57 16.35
C LEU A 41 -17.09 6.28 17.65
N PRO A 42 -16.42 5.98 18.78
CA PRO A 42 -16.62 6.73 20.02
C PRO A 42 -16.15 8.18 19.84
N ALA A 43 -16.82 9.11 20.53
CA ALA A 43 -16.45 10.52 20.49
C ALA A 43 -15.06 10.76 21.11
N GLY A 44 -14.17 11.45 20.40
CA GLY A 44 -12.82 11.80 20.88
C GLY A 44 -11.75 11.76 19.78
N ALA A 45 -10.50 12.04 20.16
CA ALA A 45 -9.33 11.94 19.27
C ALA A 45 -8.89 10.47 19.13
N ALA A 46 -9.58 9.71 18.26
CA ALA A 46 -9.28 8.29 18.05
C ALA A 46 -7.89 8.03 17.43
N GLY A 47 -7.31 9.04 16.77
CA GLY A 47 -6.01 8.93 16.11
C GLY A 47 -4.85 8.60 17.05
N GLU A 48 -4.86 9.08 18.30
CA GLU A 48 -3.78 8.82 19.27
C GLU A 48 -3.86 7.44 19.92
N LEU A 49 -5.00 6.75 19.76
CA LEU A 49 -5.26 5.44 20.37
C LEU A 49 -4.84 4.27 19.49
N ALA A 50 -4.49 4.53 18.24
CA ALA A 50 -4.16 3.50 17.26
C ALA A 50 -2.69 3.61 16.82
N PRO A 51 -2.01 2.47 16.58
CA PRO A 51 -0.72 2.49 15.91
C PRO A 51 -0.81 3.19 14.56
N HIS A 52 0.01 4.22 14.40
CA HIS A 52 0.10 5.02 13.20
C HIS A 52 1.56 5.20 12.79
N ALA A 53 1.76 5.93 11.69
CA ALA A 53 3.04 6.21 11.06
C ALA A 53 3.70 5.05 10.30
N THR A 54 4.33 5.43 9.21
CA THR A 54 5.04 4.57 8.27
C THR A 54 5.85 5.44 7.33
N THR A 55 6.78 4.84 6.62
CA THR A 55 7.22 5.30 5.31
C THR A 55 7.11 4.17 4.29
N VAL A 56 6.44 4.45 3.18
CA VAL A 56 6.40 3.57 2.01
C VAL A 56 6.93 4.35 0.81
N VAL A 57 7.77 3.70 0.01
CA VAL A 57 8.37 4.24 -1.21
C VAL A 57 8.01 3.38 -2.41
N ALA A 58 7.76 4.03 -3.54
CA ALA A 58 7.55 3.39 -4.83
C ALA A 58 8.57 3.92 -5.84
N ILE A 59 9.11 3.03 -6.70
CA ILE A 59 10.10 3.38 -7.72
C ILE A 59 9.79 2.60 -8.99
N VAL A 60 9.61 3.32 -10.11
CA VAL A 60 9.55 2.74 -11.46
C VAL A 60 10.96 2.33 -11.87
N ALA A 61 11.08 1.13 -12.41
CA ALA A 61 12.32 0.58 -12.94
C ALA A 61 12.12 0.11 -14.38
N ASP A 62 13.21 -0.12 -15.09
CA ASP A 62 13.16 -0.83 -16.36
C ASP A 62 12.70 -2.28 -16.10
N GLY A 63 11.64 -2.69 -16.78
CA GLY A 63 11.02 -4.02 -16.60
C GLY A 63 10.17 -4.18 -15.34
N GLY A 64 9.89 -3.14 -14.55
CA GLY A 64 9.06 -3.32 -13.35
C GLY A 64 8.78 -2.08 -12.50
N VAL A 65 8.12 -2.32 -11.37
CA VAL A 65 7.95 -1.33 -10.30
C VAL A 65 8.27 -1.96 -8.94
N VAL A 66 8.92 -1.19 -8.07
CA VAL A 66 9.30 -1.59 -6.72
C VAL A 66 8.44 -0.82 -5.72
N LEU A 67 7.95 -1.52 -4.69
CA LEU A 67 7.27 -0.93 -3.54
C LEU A 67 7.95 -1.44 -2.27
N ALA A 68 8.37 -0.54 -1.39
CA ALA A 68 9.02 -0.92 -0.13
C ALA A 68 8.44 -0.14 1.05
N GLY A 69 8.28 -0.81 2.19
CA GLY A 69 7.75 -0.21 3.42
C GLY A 69 8.61 -0.54 4.63
N ASP A 70 8.77 0.42 5.52
CA ASP A 70 9.42 0.22 6.81
C ASP A 70 8.58 -0.66 7.75
N ARG A 71 9.17 -1.14 8.85
CA ARG A 71 8.51 -2.10 9.77
C ARG A 71 8.06 -1.50 11.11
N ARG A 72 8.24 -0.19 11.35
CA ARG A 72 7.89 0.45 12.64
C ARG A 72 6.44 0.92 12.64
N ALA A 73 5.73 0.72 13.75
CA ALA A 73 4.47 1.39 14.05
C ALA A 73 4.59 2.10 15.40
N THR A 74 4.11 3.35 15.50
CA THR A 74 4.18 4.13 16.73
C THR A 74 2.81 4.51 17.26
N MET A 75 2.71 4.69 18.57
CA MET A 75 1.56 5.31 19.26
C MET A 75 2.12 6.46 20.07
N GLY A 76 1.92 7.69 19.59
CA GLY A 76 2.68 8.84 20.09
C GLY A 76 4.18 8.60 19.96
N ASN A 77 4.92 8.68 21.06
CA ASN A 77 6.36 8.45 21.13
C ASN A 77 6.76 6.99 21.42
N PHE A 78 5.80 6.08 21.59
CA PHE A 78 6.07 4.67 21.87
C PHE A 78 6.12 3.85 20.58
N ILE A 79 7.06 2.91 20.49
CA ILE A 79 7.07 1.90 19.43
C ILE A 79 6.06 0.81 19.81
N ALA A 80 4.93 0.78 19.10
CA ALA A 80 3.86 -0.18 19.31
C ALA A 80 4.16 -1.54 18.64
N SER A 81 4.82 -1.52 17.48
CA SER A 81 5.29 -2.71 16.76
C SER A 81 6.57 -2.40 15.97
N ARG A 82 7.38 -3.44 15.74
CA ARG A 82 8.63 -3.40 14.96
C ARG A 82 8.61 -4.30 13.73
N ASP A 83 7.50 -4.99 13.51
CA ASP A 83 7.36 -6.08 12.54
C ASP A 83 6.08 -5.93 11.71
N ILE A 84 5.54 -4.72 11.60
CA ILE A 84 4.33 -4.50 10.81
C ILE A 84 4.62 -4.57 9.31
N GLU A 85 3.69 -5.16 8.56
CA GLU A 85 3.69 -5.15 7.10
C GLU A 85 2.77 -4.06 6.58
N LYS A 86 3.24 -3.35 5.55
CA LYS A 86 2.56 -2.17 5.04
C LYS A 86 2.49 -2.09 3.53
N VAL A 87 3.14 -3.04 2.86
CA VAL A 87 3.13 -3.24 1.42
C VAL A 87 2.62 -4.65 1.16
N TYR A 88 1.73 -4.77 0.18
CA TYR A 88 0.98 -5.98 -0.11
C TYR A 88 0.83 -6.10 -1.62
N ALA A 89 0.65 -7.33 -2.12
CA ALA A 89 0.13 -7.52 -3.46
C ALA A 89 -1.33 -7.04 -3.48
N ALA A 90 -1.69 -6.17 -4.41
CA ALA A 90 -3.09 -5.83 -4.66
C ALA A 90 -3.75 -6.94 -5.49
N ASP A 91 -3.04 -7.44 -6.50
CA ASP A 91 -3.38 -8.62 -7.30
C ASP A 91 -2.11 -9.22 -7.94
N ALA A 92 -2.27 -10.02 -9.01
CA ALA A 92 -1.18 -10.71 -9.67
C ALA A 92 -0.12 -9.78 -10.31
N SER A 93 -0.44 -8.53 -10.65
CA SER A 93 0.48 -7.61 -11.34
C SER A 93 0.57 -6.23 -10.71
N SER A 94 -0.02 -6.04 -9.52
CA SER A 94 -0.03 -4.75 -8.84
C SER A 94 0.18 -4.88 -7.34
N LEU A 95 0.71 -3.82 -6.74
CA LEU A 95 1.05 -3.74 -5.33
C LEU A 95 0.36 -2.52 -4.71
N VAL A 96 0.09 -2.59 -3.41
CA VAL A 96 -0.47 -1.48 -2.65
C VAL A 96 0.26 -1.34 -1.33
N GLY A 97 0.65 -0.12 -1.02
CA GLY A 97 1.21 0.28 0.25
C GLY A 97 0.25 1.21 0.97
N ILE A 98 0.28 1.22 2.31
CA ILE A 98 -0.57 2.10 3.11
C ILE A 98 0.24 2.88 4.14
N ALA A 99 -0.22 4.10 4.38
CA ALA A 99 0.22 4.96 5.46
C ALA A 99 -0.94 5.47 6.30
N GLY A 100 -0.66 5.80 7.56
CA GLY A 100 -1.66 6.27 8.53
C GLY A 100 -2.01 5.18 9.53
N THR A 101 -3.30 5.05 9.83
CA THR A 101 -3.81 4.15 10.87
C THR A 101 -3.70 2.69 10.43
N ALA A 102 -2.87 1.90 11.10
CA ALA A 102 -2.54 0.54 10.70
C ALA A 102 -3.78 -0.36 10.52
N GLY A 103 -4.65 -0.42 11.52
CA GLY A 103 -5.83 -1.29 11.50
C GLY A 103 -6.79 -0.96 10.36
N VAL A 104 -7.10 0.32 10.17
CA VAL A 104 -7.99 0.80 9.11
C VAL A 104 -7.37 0.54 7.73
N GLY A 105 -6.07 0.73 7.59
CA GLY A 105 -5.38 0.48 6.33
C GLY A 105 -5.36 -1.00 5.95
N ILE A 106 -5.14 -1.91 6.91
CA ILE A 106 -5.17 -3.35 6.65
C ILE A 106 -6.56 -3.78 6.19
N GLU A 107 -7.62 -3.26 6.81
CA GLU A 107 -8.99 -3.54 6.37
C GLU A 107 -9.27 -2.99 4.97
N LEU A 108 -8.81 -1.77 4.67
CA LEU A 108 -8.95 -1.15 3.36
C LEU A 108 -8.27 -1.98 2.26
N ILE A 109 -7.05 -2.48 2.50
CA ILE A 109 -6.33 -3.32 1.55
C ILE A 109 -7.07 -4.64 1.33
N ARG A 110 -7.54 -5.29 2.39
CA ARG A 110 -8.29 -6.55 2.26
C ARG A 110 -9.56 -6.36 1.45
N LEU A 111 -10.30 -5.27 1.70
CA LEU A 111 -11.47 -4.92 0.91
C LEU A 111 -11.10 -4.68 -0.56
N PHE A 112 -10.00 -3.98 -0.81
CA PHE A 112 -9.51 -3.74 -2.17
C PHE A 112 -9.11 -5.02 -2.91
N GLN A 113 -8.39 -5.94 -2.27
CA GLN A 113 -8.04 -7.23 -2.84
C GLN A 113 -9.30 -8.03 -3.23
N VAL A 114 -10.29 -8.09 -2.33
CA VAL A 114 -11.56 -8.78 -2.60
C VAL A 114 -12.34 -8.09 -3.72
N GLU A 115 -12.34 -6.76 -3.79
CA GLU A 115 -12.96 -6.01 -4.89
C GLU A 115 -12.36 -6.39 -6.25
N LEU A 116 -11.04 -6.46 -6.35
CA LEU A 116 -10.34 -6.80 -7.59
C LEU A 116 -10.64 -8.25 -8.00
N GLU A 117 -10.49 -9.18 -7.06
CA GLU A 117 -10.73 -10.61 -7.31
C GLU A 117 -12.22 -10.90 -7.61
N HIS A 118 -13.13 -10.15 -6.98
CA HIS A 118 -14.56 -10.23 -7.27
C HIS A 118 -14.86 -9.78 -8.69
N TYR A 119 -14.34 -8.63 -9.12
CA TYR A 119 -14.51 -8.14 -10.49
C TYR A 119 -14.01 -9.18 -11.50
N GLU A 120 -12.80 -9.70 -11.29
CA GLU A 120 -12.19 -10.69 -12.19
C GLU A 120 -13.05 -11.96 -12.31
N LYS A 121 -13.58 -12.47 -11.19
CA LYS A 121 -14.44 -13.67 -11.19
C LYS A 121 -15.78 -13.45 -11.87
N ILE A 122 -16.33 -12.24 -11.82
CA ILE A 122 -17.63 -11.91 -12.41
C ILE A 122 -17.51 -11.60 -13.90
N GLU A 123 -16.53 -10.79 -14.28
CA GLU A 123 -16.35 -10.32 -15.66
C GLU A 123 -15.45 -11.22 -16.50
N GLY A 124 -14.70 -12.14 -15.86
CA GLY A 124 -13.74 -13.02 -16.53
C GLY A 124 -12.50 -12.30 -17.07
N THR A 125 -12.27 -11.06 -16.63
CA THR A 125 -11.13 -10.23 -17.03
C THR A 125 -10.67 -9.36 -15.87
N VAL A 126 -9.39 -9.01 -15.84
CA VAL A 126 -8.83 -8.09 -14.85
C VAL A 126 -9.17 -6.64 -15.20
N LEU A 127 -9.27 -5.79 -14.17
CA LEU A 127 -9.35 -4.34 -14.37
C LEU A 127 -8.04 -3.81 -14.97
N SER A 128 -8.12 -2.74 -15.77
CA SER A 128 -6.93 -1.96 -16.12
C SER A 128 -6.35 -1.26 -14.88
N LEU A 129 -5.09 -0.83 -14.94
CA LEU A 129 -4.47 -0.08 -13.82
C LEU A 129 -5.28 1.17 -13.44
N ASP A 130 -5.81 1.90 -14.42
CA ASP A 130 -6.70 3.05 -14.16
C ASP A 130 -8.02 2.61 -13.48
N GLY A 131 -8.58 1.47 -13.89
CA GLY A 131 -9.77 0.88 -13.26
C GLY A 131 -9.52 0.50 -11.80
N LYS A 132 -8.42 -0.21 -11.52
CA LYS A 132 -7.99 -0.58 -10.17
C LYS A 132 -7.80 0.67 -9.29
N ALA A 133 -7.09 1.67 -9.81
CA ALA A 133 -6.85 2.91 -9.08
C ALA A 133 -8.13 3.72 -8.84
N ASN A 134 -9.09 3.71 -9.78
CA ASN A 134 -10.39 4.36 -9.59
C ASN A 134 -11.26 3.64 -8.53
N ARG A 135 -11.21 2.30 -8.46
CA ARG A 135 -11.87 1.53 -7.38
C ARG A 135 -11.28 1.89 -6.02
N LEU A 136 -9.96 1.94 -5.92
CA LEU A 136 -9.27 2.34 -4.69
C LEU A 136 -9.64 3.77 -4.27
N ALA A 137 -9.67 4.72 -5.21
CA ALA A 137 -10.11 6.09 -4.95
C ALA A 137 -11.54 6.19 -4.36
N ALA A 138 -12.46 5.34 -4.85
CA ALA A 138 -13.82 5.29 -4.31
C ALA A 138 -13.85 4.78 -2.86
N MET A 139 -13.03 3.78 -2.53
CA MET A 139 -12.92 3.29 -1.14
C MET A 139 -12.34 4.34 -0.20
N ILE A 140 -11.31 5.09 -0.65
CA ILE A 140 -10.73 6.19 0.12
C ILE A 140 -11.77 7.28 0.39
N ARG A 141 -12.55 7.68 -0.63
CA ARG A 141 -13.68 8.61 -0.46
C ARG A 141 -14.67 8.12 0.59
N GLY A 142 -15.01 6.84 0.56
CA GLY A 142 -15.90 6.21 1.54
C GLY A 142 -15.35 6.26 2.98
N ASN A 143 -14.02 6.39 3.14
CA ASN A 143 -13.36 6.48 4.44
C ASN A 143 -13.17 7.91 4.96
N LEU A 144 -13.56 8.94 4.20
CA LEU A 144 -13.36 10.34 4.59
C LEU A 144 -13.91 10.69 5.99
N PRO A 145 -15.09 10.22 6.44
CA PRO A 145 -15.56 10.49 7.80
C PRO A 145 -14.62 9.98 8.89
N MET A 146 -13.97 8.84 8.69
CA MET A 146 -12.98 8.29 9.63
C MET A 146 -11.68 9.10 9.59
N ALA A 147 -11.24 9.51 8.40
CA ALA A 147 -10.06 10.34 8.24
C ALA A 147 -10.21 11.69 8.97
N LEU A 148 -11.39 12.32 8.91
CA LEU A 148 -11.70 13.54 9.65
C LEU A 148 -11.69 13.36 11.19
N GLN A 149 -11.80 12.11 11.68
CA GLN A 149 -11.69 11.76 13.09
C GLN A 149 -10.28 11.32 13.51
N GLY A 150 -9.29 11.51 12.63
CA GLY A 150 -7.89 11.17 12.88
C GLY A 150 -7.51 9.72 12.54
N LEU A 151 -8.44 8.93 11.99
CA LEU A 151 -8.18 7.57 11.52
C LEU A 151 -7.88 7.55 10.02
N SER A 152 -6.97 8.44 9.59
CA SER A 152 -6.63 8.61 8.18
C SER A 152 -5.80 7.44 7.66
N VAL A 153 -6.02 7.12 6.38
CA VAL A 153 -5.22 6.16 5.62
C VAL A 153 -4.97 6.74 4.24
N VAL A 154 -3.71 6.74 3.81
CA VAL A 154 -3.28 7.15 2.48
C VAL A 154 -2.60 5.96 1.82
N PRO A 155 -3.13 5.45 0.70
CA PRO A 155 -2.45 4.39 -0.04
C PRO A 155 -1.48 4.93 -1.09
N LEU A 156 -0.56 4.06 -1.50
CA LEU A 156 0.30 4.21 -2.67
C LEU A 156 0.14 2.95 -3.50
N PHE A 157 -0.42 3.09 -4.70
CA PHE A 157 -0.73 1.97 -5.57
C PHE A 157 0.25 1.94 -6.74
N VAL A 158 0.79 0.78 -7.05
CA VAL A 158 1.68 0.60 -8.19
C VAL A 158 1.28 -0.62 -8.99
N GLY A 159 1.54 -0.61 -10.28
CA GLY A 159 1.24 -1.76 -11.12
C GLY A 159 2.13 -1.87 -12.33
N TYR A 160 2.24 -3.10 -12.80
CA TYR A 160 2.89 -3.47 -14.04
C TYR A 160 1.83 -4.05 -15.00
N ASP A 161 1.79 -3.51 -16.20
CA ASP A 161 0.88 -3.89 -17.28
C ASP A 161 1.72 -4.32 -18.49
N PRO A 162 1.99 -5.64 -18.67
CA PRO A 162 2.78 -6.14 -19.79
C PRO A 162 2.08 -5.93 -21.14
N ASP A 163 0.75 -5.75 -21.14
CA ASP A 163 -0.05 -5.56 -22.34
C ASP A 163 -0.16 -4.07 -22.72
N ALA A 164 0.45 -3.17 -21.96
CA ALA A 164 0.45 -1.75 -22.26
C ALA A 164 1.18 -1.46 -23.58
N THR A 165 0.46 -0.84 -24.52
CA THR A 165 1.00 -0.50 -25.85
C THR A 165 2.04 0.62 -25.81
N ASP A 166 2.01 1.44 -24.76
CA ASP A 166 2.98 2.51 -24.53
C ASP A 166 4.00 2.04 -23.48
N PRO A 167 5.28 1.85 -23.85
CA PRO A 167 6.34 1.46 -22.91
C PRO A 167 6.45 2.37 -21.69
N ALA A 168 6.11 3.67 -21.82
CA ALA A 168 6.12 4.61 -20.71
C ALA A 168 4.99 4.37 -19.68
N ARG A 169 4.00 3.54 -20.03
CA ARG A 169 2.83 3.22 -19.20
C ARG A 169 2.79 1.78 -18.71
N VAL A 170 3.84 1.01 -19.01
CA VAL A 170 3.98 -0.39 -18.56
C VAL A 170 4.11 -0.47 -17.04
N ALA A 171 4.84 0.44 -16.41
CA ALA A 171 5.00 0.51 -14.96
C ALA A 171 4.51 1.87 -14.45
N ARG A 172 3.53 1.88 -13.52
CA ARG A 172 2.84 3.11 -13.11
C ARG A 172 2.71 3.20 -11.59
N ILE A 173 2.74 4.44 -11.09
CA ILE A 173 2.54 4.78 -9.68
C ILE A 173 1.33 5.71 -9.58
N PHE A 174 0.45 5.44 -8.62
CA PHE A 174 -0.71 6.26 -8.31
C PHE A 174 -0.68 6.64 -6.83
N SER A 175 -0.68 7.94 -6.58
CA SER A 175 -0.84 8.53 -5.25
C SER A 175 -2.28 9.01 -5.05
N PHE A 176 -2.67 9.16 -3.78
CA PHE A 176 -4.03 9.54 -3.42
C PHE A 176 -4.04 10.56 -2.28
N ASP A 177 -5.07 11.41 -2.27
CA ASP A 177 -5.39 12.25 -1.10
C ASP A 177 -6.55 11.65 -0.27
N LEU A 178 -6.82 12.23 0.90
CA LEU A 178 -7.87 11.78 1.82
C LEU A 178 -9.29 11.96 1.25
N THR A 179 -9.46 12.79 0.23
CA THR A 179 -10.72 12.98 -0.49
C THR A 179 -10.86 12.02 -1.67
N GLY A 180 -9.93 11.07 -1.82
CA GLY A 180 -9.84 10.12 -2.91
C GLY A 180 -9.62 10.77 -4.27
N GLY A 181 -8.98 11.95 -4.29
CA GLY A 181 -8.27 12.42 -5.49
C GLY A 181 -7.17 11.43 -5.84
N ARG A 182 -7.02 11.14 -7.14
CA ARG A 182 -6.02 10.22 -7.68
C ARG A 182 -5.05 11.00 -8.56
N TYR A 183 -3.77 10.77 -8.36
CA TYR A 183 -2.71 11.39 -9.14
C TYR A 183 -1.77 10.31 -9.67
N GLU A 184 -1.30 10.48 -10.90
CA GLU A 184 -0.30 9.60 -11.49
C GLU A 184 1.08 10.23 -11.30
N GLU A 185 1.99 9.46 -10.71
CA GLU A 185 3.32 9.92 -10.34
C GLU A 185 4.36 9.39 -11.32
N THR A 186 5.38 10.20 -11.57
CA THR A 186 6.47 9.84 -12.49
C THR A 186 7.70 9.41 -11.70
N ALA A 187 8.35 8.34 -12.14
CA ALA A 187 9.61 7.80 -11.60
C ALA A 187 9.54 7.23 -10.18
N TYR A 188 9.11 8.00 -9.18
CA TYR A 188 9.02 7.56 -7.79
C TYR A 188 8.04 8.42 -6.99
N ASP A 189 7.53 7.87 -5.90
CA ASP A 189 6.80 8.63 -4.88
C ASP A 189 6.95 7.97 -3.50
N ALA A 190 6.55 8.66 -2.45
CA ALA A 190 6.51 8.13 -1.10
C ALA A 190 5.36 8.71 -0.28
N ILE A 191 4.84 7.90 0.64
CA ILE A 191 3.77 8.25 1.57
C ILE A 191 4.18 7.97 3.02
N GLY A 192 3.51 8.64 3.96
CA GLY A 192 3.75 8.50 5.40
C GLY A 192 4.73 9.52 5.99
N SER A 193 5.12 9.33 7.25
CA SER A 193 5.84 10.33 8.07
C SER A 193 7.22 10.66 7.52
N GLY A 194 7.98 9.67 7.04
CA GLY A 194 9.30 9.86 6.45
C GLY A 194 9.29 10.07 4.94
N SER A 195 8.11 10.24 4.32
CA SER A 195 7.97 10.40 2.86
C SER A 195 8.77 11.57 2.29
N LEU A 196 8.86 12.68 3.03
CA LEU A 196 9.61 13.85 2.59
C LEU A 196 11.11 13.54 2.46
N PHE A 197 11.68 12.85 3.45
CA PHE A 197 13.08 12.46 3.47
C PHE A 197 13.38 11.40 2.41
N ALA A 198 12.52 10.39 2.29
CA ALA A 198 12.63 9.38 1.24
C ALA A 198 12.60 10.01 -0.16
N LYS A 199 11.66 10.92 -0.43
CA LYS A 199 11.61 11.65 -1.71
C LYS A 199 12.83 12.52 -1.95
N ALA A 200 13.38 13.15 -0.90
CA ALA A 200 14.59 13.94 -1.03
C ALA A 200 15.80 13.07 -1.41
N ALA A 201 15.93 11.88 -0.83
CA ALA A 201 16.96 10.90 -1.19
C ALA A 201 16.79 10.41 -2.64
N LEU A 202 15.58 9.99 -3.01
CA LEU A 202 15.23 9.53 -4.36
C LEU A 202 15.51 10.61 -5.41
N LYS A 203 15.17 11.87 -5.12
CA LYS A 203 15.45 13.01 -6.01
C LYS A 203 16.92 13.17 -6.38
N LYS A 204 17.84 12.75 -5.52
CA LYS A 204 19.29 12.84 -5.79
C LYS A 204 19.84 11.59 -6.45
N ARG A 205 19.34 10.41 -6.09
CA ARG A 205 19.96 9.13 -6.49
C ARG A 205 19.24 8.41 -7.64
N TYR A 206 17.95 8.64 -7.83
CA TYR A 206 17.21 8.03 -8.94
C TYR A 206 17.80 8.42 -10.30
N ARG A 207 17.91 7.44 -11.19
CA ARG A 207 18.26 7.63 -12.60
C ARG A 207 17.20 6.94 -13.45
N GLN A 208 16.88 7.52 -14.60
CA GLN A 208 15.93 6.90 -15.51
C GLN A 208 16.53 5.61 -16.10
N GLY A 209 15.71 4.56 -16.21
CA GLY A 209 16.15 3.27 -16.76
C GLY A 209 17.01 2.43 -15.80
N ILE A 210 16.92 2.69 -14.48
CA ILE A 210 17.52 1.78 -13.48
C ILE A 210 16.85 0.41 -13.56
N THR A 211 17.62 -0.65 -13.28
CA THR A 211 17.09 -2.01 -13.22
C THR A 211 16.19 -2.20 -11.99
N VAL A 212 15.38 -3.26 -11.99
CA VAL A 212 14.58 -3.63 -10.79
C VAL A 212 15.47 -3.84 -9.57
N ASP A 213 16.63 -4.49 -9.72
CA ASP A 213 17.56 -4.73 -8.61
C ASP A 213 18.17 -3.42 -8.07
N ASP A 214 18.54 -2.49 -8.96
CA ASP A 214 19.01 -1.16 -8.56
C ASP A 214 17.90 -0.36 -7.85
N ALA A 215 16.66 -0.46 -8.33
CA ALA A 215 15.51 0.16 -7.70
C ALA A 215 15.19 -0.44 -6.32
N VAL A 216 15.33 -1.77 -6.15
CA VAL A 216 15.21 -2.43 -4.85
C VAL A 216 16.26 -1.88 -3.88
N ARG A 217 17.52 -1.81 -4.30
CA ARG A 217 18.58 -1.22 -3.46
C ARG A 217 18.27 0.23 -3.11
N LEU A 218 17.90 1.03 -4.10
CA LEU A 218 17.57 2.43 -3.93
C LEU A 218 16.38 2.65 -2.99
N ALA A 219 15.37 1.77 -3.02
CA ALA A 219 14.25 1.81 -2.10
C ALA A 219 14.68 1.59 -0.64
N VAL A 220 15.59 0.63 -0.40
CA VAL A 220 16.17 0.39 0.93
C VAL A 220 17.02 1.59 1.39
N GLU A 221 17.82 2.18 0.50
CA GLU A 221 18.59 3.40 0.80
C GLU A 221 17.69 4.60 1.14
N ALA A 222 16.58 4.77 0.42
CA ALA A 222 15.64 5.86 0.67
C ALA A 222 14.90 5.68 2.00
N LEU A 223 14.53 4.45 2.37
CA LEU A 223 13.94 4.14 3.68
C LEU A 223 14.97 4.27 4.81
N TYR A 224 16.24 3.97 4.55
CA TYR A 224 17.34 4.22 5.48
C TYR A 224 17.46 5.73 5.78
N ASP A 225 17.54 6.56 4.73
CA ASP A 225 17.63 8.03 4.90
C ASP A 225 16.39 8.59 5.60
N ALA A 226 15.20 8.06 5.29
CA ALA A 226 13.99 8.44 6.00
C ALA A 226 14.05 8.09 7.49
N ALA A 227 14.60 6.93 7.85
CA ALA A 227 14.76 6.52 9.24
C ALA A 227 15.82 7.32 10.01
N ASP A 228 16.75 7.98 9.32
CA ASP A 228 17.79 8.82 9.93
C ASP A 228 17.19 10.13 10.48
N ASP A 229 16.18 10.67 9.79
CA ASP A 229 15.55 11.96 10.13
C ASP A 229 14.12 11.83 10.70
N ASP A 230 13.42 10.70 10.51
CA ASP A 230 12.07 10.45 11.04
C ASP A 230 12.04 9.34 12.11
N THR A 231 11.79 9.74 13.35
CA THR A 231 11.68 8.82 14.50
C THR A 231 10.56 7.78 14.35
N ALA A 232 9.52 8.06 13.56
CA ALA A 232 8.42 7.14 13.34
C ALA A 232 8.71 6.10 12.25
N THR A 233 9.77 6.29 11.46
CA THR A 233 10.25 5.33 10.45
C THR A 233 11.28 4.38 11.05
N GLY A 234 11.12 3.08 10.78
CA GLY A 234 12.06 2.04 11.18
C GLY A 234 13.14 1.77 10.15
N GLY A 235 14.39 2.13 10.45
CA GLY A 235 15.55 1.68 9.67
C GLY A 235 15.86 0.19 9.88
N PRO A 236 16.82 -0.37 9.12
CA PRO A 236 17.27 -1.75 9.30
C PRO A 236 17.75 -2.06 10.74
N ASP A 237 17.14 -3.05 11.39
CA ASP A 237 17.58 -3.55 12.71
C ASP A 237 18.40 -4.82 12.52
N LEU A 238 19.73 -4.67 12.48
CA LEU A 238 20.67 -5.78 12.27
C LEU A 238 20.69 -6.79 13.43
N ILE A 239 20.34 -6.36 14.65
CA ILE A 239 20.36 -7.21 15.85
C ILE A 239 19.17 -8.17 15.81
N ARG A 240 17.98 -7.65 15.52
CA ARG A 240 16.74 -8.45 15.43
C ARG A 240 16.50 -9.04 14.05
N ARG A 241 17.33 -8.68 13.07
CA ARG A 241 17.16 -9.02 11.65
C ARG A 241 15.79 -8.58 11.12
N LEU A 242 15.38 -7.36 11.45
CA LEU A 242 14.15 -6.75 10.94
C LEU A 242 14.52 -5.73 9.87
N PHE A 243 14.10 -6.01 8.64
CA PHE A 243 14.40 -5.22 7.45
C PHE A 243 13.11 -4.70 6.83
N PRO A 244 13.17 -3.64 6.00
CA PRO A 244 12.01 -3.24 5.20
C PRO A 244 11.38 -4.41 4.45
N VAL A 245 10.07 -4.37 4.22
CA VAL A 245 9.46 -5.29 3.24
C VAL A 245 9.62 -4.68 1.87
N VAL A 246 10.14 -5.46 0.91
CA VAL A 246 10.26 -5.04 -0.48
C VAL A 246 9.47 -5.98 -1.37
N MET A 247 8.69 -5.41 -2.28
CA MET A 247 7.93 -6.12 -3.29
C MET A 247 8.20 -5.53 -4.67
N THR A 248 8.17 -6.38 -5.69
CA THR A 248 8.33 -6.02 -7.09
C THR A 248 7.11 -6.47 -7.88
N ALA A 249 6.70 -5.71 -8.89
CA ALA A 249 5.80 -6.18 -9.93
C ALA A 249 6.48 -6.04 -11.29
N THR A 250 6.61 -7.16 -11.99
CA THR A 250 7.28 -7.31 -13.28
C THR A 250 6.39 -8.13 -14.23
N ALA A 251 6.90 -8.52 -15.40
CA ALA A 251 6.18 -9.41 -16.32
C ALA A 251 5.89 -10.79 -15.71
N GLU A 252 6.70 -11.23 -14.74
CA GLU A 252 6.51 -12.46 -13.97
C GLU A 252 5.46 -12.33 -12.85
N GLY A 253 4.92 -11.12 -12.65
CA GLY A 253 3.91 -10.80 -11.65
C GLY A 253 4.46 -10.16 -10.38
N ALA A 254 3.59 -10.03 -9.38
CA ALA A 254 3.90 -9.49 -8.07
C ALA A 254 4.69 -10.50 -7.23
N ARG A 255 5.85 -10.09 -6.72
CA ARG A 255 6.75 -10.90 -5.88
C ARG A 255 7.19 -10.12 -4.64
N ARG A 256 7.17 -10.80 -3.48
CA ARG A 256 7.84 -10.32 -2.27
C ARG A 256 9.26 -10.86 -2.21
N LEU A 257 10.23 -9.98 -1.96
CA LEU A 257 11.58 -10.41 -1.63
C LEU A 257 11.57 -11.12 -0.28
N THR A 258 12.35 -12.19 -0.19
CA THR A 258 12.59 -12.92 1.06
C THR A 258 13.35 -12.03 2.06
N ASP A 259 13.23 -12.37 3.34
CA ASP A 259 13.96 -11.68 4.40
C ASP A 259 15.48 -11.82 4.23
N ALA A 260 15.95 -12.90 3.59
CA ALA A 260 17.36 -13.10 3.28
C ALA A 260 17.84 -12.18 2.14
N GLU A 261 17.09 -12.07 1.04
CA GLU A 261 17.38 -11.13 -0.05
C GLU A 261 17.42 -9.69 0.47
N THR A 262 16.39 -9.29 1.20
CA THR A 262 16.28 -7.91 1.70
C THR A 262 17.30 -7.62 2.79
N GLY A 263 17.60 -8.60 3.65
CA GLY A 263 18.63 -8.49 4.68
C GLY A 263 20.02 -8.28 4.10
N ALA A 264 20.40 -9.02 3.05
CA ALA A 264 21.69 -8.86 2.38
C ALA A 264 21.86 -7.44 1.79
N ILE A 265 20.79 -6.90 1.19
CA ILE A 265 20.78 -5.54 0.64
C ILE A 265 20.88 -4.51 1.76
N ALA A 266 20.09 -4.66 2.82
CA ALA A 266 20.10 -3.74 3.96
C ALA A 266 21.46 -3.73 4.69
N GLU A 267 22.07 -4.90 4.91
CA GLU A 267 23.42 -5.01 5.49
C GLU A 267 24.46 -4.30 4.60
N SER A 268 24.39 -4.49 3.28
CA SER A 268 25.26 -3.78 2.33
C SER A 268 25.06 -2.26 2.37
N VAL A 269 23.82 -1.79 2.50
CA VAL A 269 23.52 -0.35 2.63
C VAL A 269 24.11 0.19 3.93
N VAL A 270 23.89 -0.47 5.06
CA VAL A 270 24.44 -0.03 6.36
C VAL A 270 25.96 -0.01 6.33
N HIS A 271 26.60 -1.03 5.78
CA HIS A 271 28.06 -1.08 5.63
C HIS A 271 28.57 0.08 4.76
N ALA A 272 27.92 0.36 3.63
CA ALA A 272 28.30 1.48 2.76
C ALA A 272 28.21 2.83 3.49
N ARG A 273 27.26 3.00 4.41
CA ARG A 273 27.11 4.22 5.22
C ARG A 273 28.17 4.39 6.30
N GLN A 274 28.77 3.30 6.77
CA GLN A 274 29.93 3.39 7.68
C GLN A 274 31.16 3.97 6.97
N GLU A 275 31.32 3.67 5.68
CA GLU A 275 32.42 4.21 4.86
C GLU A 275 32.09 5.62 4.31
N ARG A 276 30.85 5.84 3.89
CA ARG A 276 30.35 7.07 3.28
C ARG A 276 28.99 7.47 3.90
N PRO A 277 28.98 8.24 4.99
CA PRO A 277 27.75 8.56 5.72
C PRO A 277 26.65 9.22 4.87
N GLY A 278 27.01 10.06 3.89
CA GLY A 278 26.06 10.74 3.00
C GLY A 278 25.51 9.88 1.84
N GLY A 279 26.06 8.67 1.64
CA GLY A 279 25.86 7.88 0.41
C GLY A 279 26.72 8.37 -0.75
#